data_AF-A0A1Y4IV68-F1
#
_entry.id   AF-A0A1Y4IV68-F1
#
_cell.length_a   1.000
_cell.length_b   1.000
_cell.length_c   1.000
_cell.angle_alpha   90.00
_cell.angle_beta   90.00
_cell.angle_gamma   90.00
#
_symmetry.space_group_name_H-M   'P 1'
#
loop_
_entity.id
_entity.type
_entity.pdbx_description
1 polymer ?
#
loop_
_entity_poly.entity_id
_entity_poly.type
_entity_poly.pdbx_seq_one_letter_code
_entity_poly.pdbx_strand_id
1 'polypeptide(L)'
;MPNIKSQKDRVVQSKKEALHNKAIKSNLKTVVKKADAAIAANAADKEAVVVAAISAIDKAKSKGVLHKNTASRKISRMAKRANKANA
;
A
#
# COMPACT_ATOMS: atom_id res chain seq x y z
N MET A 1 -21.65 -20.54 -12.60
CA MET A 1 -22.39 -19.26 -12.63
C MET A 1 -23.37 -19.28 -11.48
N PRO A 2 -23.58 -18.18 -10.72
CA PRO A 2 -24.52 -18.23 -9.60
C PRO A 2 -25.95 -18.41 -10.10
N ASN A 3 -26.72 -19.32 -9.49
CA ASN A 3 -28.11 -19.57 -9.90
C ASN A 3 -29.10 -18.60 -9.25
N ILE A 4 -28.76 -18.09 -8.06
CA ILE A 4 -29.57 -17.15 -7.29
C ILE A 4 -29.28 -15.70 -7.75
N LYS A 5 -30.32 -14.89 -7.93
CA LYS A 5 -30.21 -13.47 -8.38
C LYS A 5 -29.25 -12.65 -7.51
N SER A 6 -29.43 -12.70 -6.19
CA SER A 6 -28.56 -11.98 -5.24
C SER A 6 -27.07 -12.34 -5.42
N GLN A 7 -26.76 -13.60 -5.71
CA GLN A 7 -25.40 -14.06 -5.92
C GLN A 7 -24.82 -13.59 -7.27
N LYS A 8 -25.63 -13.49 -8.33
CA LYS A 8 -25.22 -12.88 -9.60
C LYS A 8 -24.81 -11.42 -9.38
N ASP A 9 -25.61 -10.67 -8.61
CA ASP A 9 -25.33 -9.27 -8.28
C ASP A 9 -24.06 -9.12 -7.42
N ARG A 10 -23.88 -10.00 -6.43
CA ARG A 10 -22.64 -10.06 -5.62
C ARG A 10 -21.39 -10.30 -6.46
N VAL A 11 -21.46 -11.15 -7.49
CA VAL A 11 -20.31 -11.37 -8.40
C VAL A 11 -19.94 -10.11 -9.16
N VAL A 12 -20.93 -9.34 -9.64
CA VAL A 12 -20.68 -8.07 -10.33
C VAL A 12 -20.07 -7.03 -9.38
N GLN A 13 -20.61 -6.91 -8.17
CA GLN A 13 -20.08 -6.01 -7.15
C GLN A 13 -18.64 -6.38 -6.75
N SER A 14 -18.39 -7.66 -6.47
CA SER A 14 -17.07 -8.17 -6.08
C SER A 14 -16.01 -7.90 -7.14
N LYS A 15 -16.35 -8.04 -8.44
CA LYS A 15 -15.43 -7.69 -9.54
C LYS A 15 -15.06 -6.21 -9.53
N LYS A 16 -16.02 -5.31 -9.33
CA LYS A 16 -15.77 -3.86 -9.26
C LYS A 16 -14.86 -3.51 -8.09
N GLU A 17 -15.15 -4.04 -6.91
CA GLU A 17 -14.34 -3.84 -5.69
C GLU A 17 -12.93 -4.41 -5.84
N ALA A 18 -12.80 -5.59 -6.45
CA ALA A 18 -11.51 -6.22 -6.71
C ALA A 18 -10.63 -5.38 -7.64
N LEU A 19 -11.20 -4.78 -8.70
CA LEU A 19 -10.47 -3.89 -9.61
C LEU A 19 -10.00 -2.61 -8.91
N HIS A 20 -10.86 -1.97 -8.11
CA HIS A 20 -10.51 -0.80 -7.31
C HIS A 20 -9.36 -1.12 -6.33
N ASN A 21 -9.48 -2.23 -5.60
CA ASN A 21 -8.46 -2.67 -4.66
C ASN A 21 -7.14 -3.06 -5.36
N LYS A 22 -7.21 -3.59 -6.59
CA LYS A 22 -6.03 -3.92 -7.40
C LYS A 22 -5.24 -2.66 -7.73
N ALA A 23 -5.91 -1.58 -8.17
CA ALA A 23 -5.25 -0.31 -8.49
C ALA A 23 -4.56 0.31 -7.27
N ILE A 24 -5.22 0.29 -6.09
CA ILE A 24 -4.61 0.81 -4.86
C ILE A 24 -3.40 -0.03 -4.45
N LYS A 25 -3.51 -1.37 -4.51
CA LYS A 25 -2.41 -2.28 -4.16
C LYS A 25 -1.22 -2.16 -5.12
N SER A 26 -1.44 -1.98 -6.42
CA SER A 26 -0.35 -1.79 -7.39
C SER A 26 0.39 -0.47 -7.18
N ASN A 27 -0.35 0.62 -6.93
CA ASN A 27 0.24 1.92 -6.64
C ASN A 27 1.05 1.87 -5.34
N LEU A 28 0.50 1.25 -4.29
CA LEU A 28 1.21 1.11 -3.01
C LEU A 28 2.51 0.30 -3.15
N LYS A 29 2.50 -0.81 -3.90
CA LYS A 29 3.73 -1.58 -4.18
C LYS A 29 4.78 -0.71 -4.87
N THR A 30 4.37 0.11 -5.83
CA THR A 30 5.26 0.99 -6.58
C THR A 30 5.87 2.07 -5.69
N VAL A 31 5.05 2.75 -4.89
CA VAL A 31 5.52 3.82 -3.98
C VAL A 31 6.46 3.25 -2.91
N VAL A 32 6.15 2.09 -2.34
CA VAL A 32 7.04 1.43 -1.36
C VAL A 32 8.37 1.03 -2.00
N LYS A 33 8.35 0.49 -3.23
CA LYS A 33 9.58 0.16 -3.96
C LYS A 33 10.45 1.39 -4.23
N LYS A 34 9.83 2.53 -4.58
CA LYS A 34 10.54 3.80 -4.78
C LYS A 34 11.19 4.28 -3.46
N ALA A 35 10.48 4.21 -2.34
CA ALA A 35 11.04 4.56 -1.04
C ALA A 35 12.20 3.65 -0.63
N ASP A 36 12.04 2.33 -0.78
CA ASP A 36 13.11 1.37 -0.48
C ASP A 36 14.35 1.61 -1.36
N ALA A 37 14.18 1.93 -2.64
CA ALA A 37 15.28 2.26 -3.54
C ALA A 37 15.98 3.57 -3.17
N ALA A 38 15.22 4.61 -2.81
CA ALA A 38 15.78 5.90 -2.38
C ALA A 38 16.59 5.78 -1.08
N ILE A 39 16.12 4.95 -0.12
CA ILE A 39 16.87 4.63 1.11
C ILE A 39 18.17 3.91 0.76
N ALA A 40 18.13 2.91 -0.12
CA ALA A 40 19.31 2.13 -0.50
C ALA A 40 20.36 2.96 -1.26
N ALA A 41 19.92 3.90 -2.09
CA ALA A 41 20.79 4.79 -2.86
C ALA A 41 21.29 6.01 -2.08
N ASN A 42 20.87 6.20 -0.82
CA ASN A 42 21.15 7.40 -0.02
C ASN A 42 20.86 8.72 -0.78
N ALA A 43 19.74 8.73 -1.52
CA ALA A 43 19.36 9.90 -2.31
C ALA A 43 19.05 11.10 -1.40
N ALA A 44 19.30 12.32 -1.89
CA ALA A 44 18.98 13.56 -1.18
C ALA A 44 17.48 13.66 -0.84
N ASP A 45 16.61 13.15 -1.71
CA ASP A 45 15.15 13.21 -1.55
C ASP A 45 14.56 12.05 -0.70
N LYS A 46 15.40 11.25 -0.03
CA LYS A 46 14.96 10.04 0.67
C LYS A 46 13.83 10.30 1.67
N GLU A 47 13.87 11.42 2.38
CA GLU A 47 12.87 11.77 3.39
C GLU A 47 11.50 12.06 2.76
N ALA A 48 11.48 12.85 1.68
CA ALA A 48 10.25 13.19 0.96
C ALA A 48 9.56 11.93 0.39
N VAL A 49 10.34 11.02 -0.18
CA VAL A 49 9.80 9.78 -0.75
C VAL A 49 9.27 8.84 0.34
N VAL A 50 9.94 8.78 1.51
CA VAL A 50 9.48 8.00 2.66
C VAL A 50 8.19 8.56 3.25
N VAL A 51 8.08 9.88 3.42
CA VAL A 51 6.85 10.54 3.90
C VAL A 51 5.68 10.28 2.95
N ALA A 52 5.91 10.38 1.63
CA ALA A 52 4.90 10.07 0.62
C ALA A 52 4.46 8.59 0.70
N ALA A 53 5.39 7.67 0.96
CA ALA A 53 5.08 6.25 1.13
C ALA A 53 4.27 5.96 2.40
N ILE A 54 4.59 6.62 3.52
CA ILE A 54 3.81 6.51 4.76
C ILE A 54 2.38 7.03 4.52
N SER A 55 2.23 8.20 3.92
CA SER A 55 0.92 8.77 3.59
C SER A 55 0.09 7.84 2.70
N ALA A 56 0.70 7.21 1.70
CA ALA A 56 0.02 6.25 0.84
C ALA A 56 -0.44 4.98 1.59
N ILE A 57 0.37 4.49 2.54
CA ILE A 57 0.02 3.36 3.40
C ILE A 57 -1.15 3.70 4.32
N ASP A 58 -1.15 4.89 4.94
CA ASP A 58 -2.23 5.33 5.81
C ASP A 58 -3.54 5.55 5.05
N LYS A 59 -3.49 6.12 3.84
CA LYS A 59 -4.67 6.21 2.96
C LYS A 59 -5.22 4.83 2.62
N ALA A 60 -4.37 3.84 2.35
CA ALA A 60 -4.80 2.47 2.07
C ALA A 60 -5.39 1.77 3.30
N LYS A 61 -4.92 2.11 4.51
CA LYS A 61 -5.51 1.67 5.79
C LYS A 61 -6.89 2.29 5.99
N SER A 62 -7.04 3.61 5.82
CA SER A 62 -8.33 4.29 6.00
C SER A 62 -9.40 3.82 5.02
N LYS A 63 -9.01 3.45 3.79
CA LYS A 63 -9.91 2.84 2.79
C LYS A 63 -10.20 1.35 3.03
N GLY A 64 -9.68 0.74 4.09
CA GLY A 64 -9.88 -0.68 4.39
C GLY A 64 -9.16 -1.67 3.46
N VAL A 65 -8.32 -1.17 2.53
CA VAL A 65 -7.58 -2.02 1.58
C VAL A 65 -6.46 -2.79 2.28
N LEU A 66 -5.91 -2.21 3.36
CA LEU A 66 -4.95 -2.84 4.25
C LEU A 66 -5.50 -2.90 5.68
N HIS A 67 -5.29 -4.04 6.33
CA HIS A 67 -5.52 -4.13 7.77
C HIS A 67 -4.54 -3.23 8.55
N LYS A 68 -5.00 -2.66 9.67
CA LYS A 68 -4.20 -1.77 10.54
C LYS A 68 -2.83 -2.35 10.89
N ASN A 69 -2.77 -3.64 11.26
CA ASN A 69 -1.51 -4.29 11.62
C ASN A 69 -0.56 -4.45 10.42
N THR A 70 -1.08 -4.58 9.21
CA THR A 70 -0.26 -4.68 8.00
C THR A 70 0.31 -3.32 7.63
N ALA A 71 -0.46 -2.25 7.78
CA ALA A 71 0.01 -0.88 7.62
C ALA A 71 1.12 -0.55 8.64
N SER A 72 0.87 -0.79 9.93
CA SER A 72 1.86 -0.55 10.99
C SER A 72 3.16 -1.33 10.80
N ARG A 73 3.08 -2.62 10.40
CA ARG A 73 4.28 -3.42 10.09
C ARG A 73 5.08 -2.86 8.93
N LYS A 74 4.42 -2.37 7.88
CA LYS A 74 5.10 -1.77 6.72
C LYS A 74 5.82 -0.47 7.10
N ILE A 75 5.15 0.41 7.84
CA ILE A 75 5.73 1.67 8.32
C ILE A 75 6.94 1.39 9.23
N SER A 76 6.79 0.49 10.21
CA SER A 76 7.87 0.13 11.13
C SER A 76 9.10 -0.42 10.40
N ARG A 77 8.92 -1.32 9.41
CA ARG A 77 10.04 -1.88 8.64
C ARG A 77 10.75 -0.82 7.81
N MET A 78 10.01 0.11 7.21
CA MET A 78 10.57 1.20 6.42
C MET A 78 11.37 2.17 7.30
N ALA A 79 10.81 2.58 8.45
CA ALA A 79 11.50 3.44 9.40
C ALA A 79 12.81 2.81 9.93
N LYS A 80 12.80 1.51 10.25
CA LYS A 80 14.02 0.79 10.64
C LYS A 80 15.11 0.82 9.56
N ARG A 81 14.73 0.68 8.29
CA ARG A 81 15.67 0.74 7.17
C ARG A 81 16.24 2.15 6.97
N ALA A 82 15.38 3.16 7.04
CA ALA A 82 15.80 4.56 6.93
C ALA A 82 16.77 4.94 8.06
N ASN A 83 16.47 4.57 9.30
CA ASN A 83 17.35 4.83 10.44
C ASN A 83 18.69 4.11 10.33
N LYS A 84 18.69 2.86 9.85
CA LYS A 84 19.94 2.12 9.62
C LYS A 84 20.79 2.73 8.49
N ALA A 85 20.16 3.33 7.47
CA ALA A 85 20.89 3.98 6.38
C ALA A 85 21.46 5.36 6.77
N ASN A 86 20.95 5.96 7.84
CA ASN A 86 21.40 7.24 8.38
C ASN A 86 22.46 7.09 9.49
N ALA A 87 22.63 5.89 10.04
CA ALA A 87 23.64 5.54 11.04
C ALA A 87 24.90 4.98 10.35
#